data_AF-A0A968VY11-F1
#
_entry.id   AF-A0A968VY11-F1
#
_cell.length_a   1.000
_cell.length_b   1.000
_cell.length_c   1.000
_cell.angle_alpha   90.00
_cell.angle_beta   90.00
_cell.angle_gamma   90.00
#
_symmetry.space_group_name_H-M   'P 1'
#
loop_
_entity.id
_entity.type
_entity.pdbx_description
1 polymer ?
#
loop_
_entity_poly.entity_id
_entity_poly.type
_entity_poly.pdbx_seq_one_letter_code
_entity_poly.pdbx_strand_id
1 'polypeptide(L)'
;MPSSNAASVTTLANLMLGWRLEFMVVLADNAQGREVYSQFKKNMMVGTDDNLASRIVKLDGYNGIEDILSTIDFKRYVLNKRVGITELNSEYIESNGLSRPMLASNFIREITTRSLTESNFDDETIEKVGDLFRLIKNYLSMP
;
A
#
# COMPACT_ATOMS: atom_id res chain seq x y z
N MET A 1 10.76 2.32 3.15
CA MET A 1 11.52 1.08 3.44
C MET A 1 10.56 -0.09 3.30
N PRO A 2 10.76 -1.05 2.37
CA PRO A 2 9.94 -2.26 2.34
C PRO A 2 10.25 -3.09 3.59
N SER A 3 9.21 -3.56 4.27
CA SER A 3 9.35 -4.36 5.48
C SER A 3 8.50 -5.61 5.33
N SER A 4 9.13 -6.78 5.48
CA SER A 4 8.53 -8.06 5.14
C SER A 4 7.76 -8.71 6.29
N ASN A 5 7.85 -8.17 7.52
CA ASN A 5 7.14 -8.69 8.68
C ASN A 5 6.77 -7.61 9.71
N ALA A 6 5.74 -7.89 10.52
CA ALA A 6 5.18 -6.98 11.53
C ALA A 6 6.21 -6.46 12.55
N ALA A 7 7.09 -7.35 12.99
CA ALA A 7 8.15 -7.01 13.95
C ALA A 7 9.14 -5.97 13.37
N SER A 8 9.48 -6.10 12.09
CA SER A 8 10.39 -5.18 11.40
C SER A 8 9.74 -3.80 11.20
N VAL A 9 8.45 -3.74 10.84
CA VAL A 9 7.71 -2.46 10.73
C VAL A 9 7.68 -1.75 12.09
N THR A 10 7.37 -2.48 13.17
CA THR A 10 7.33 -1.93 14.53
C THR A 10 8.69 -1.41 14.98
N THR A 11 9.76 -2.16 14.68
CA THR A 11 11.13 -1.76 15.01
C THR A 11 11.54 -0.49 14.28
N LEU A 12 11.24 -0.40 12.98
CA LEU A 12 11.51 0.80 12.19
C LEU A 12 10.73 2.01 12.72
N ALA A 13 9.46 1.85 13.07
CA ALA A 13 8.68 2.94 13.65
C ALA A 13 9.27 3.43 14.99
N ASN A 14 9.68 2.51 15.88
CA ASN A 14 10.36 2.87 17.12
C ASN A 14 11.67 3.64 16.87
N LEU A 15 12.46 3.24 15.86
CA LEU A 15 13.68 3.96 15.48
C LEU A 15 13.37 5.37 14.96
N MET A 16 12.37 5.51 14.09
CA MET A 16 11.95 6.81 13.55
C MET A 16 11.48 7.75 14.66
N LEU A 17 10.70 7.25 15.64
CA LEU A 17 10.32 8.02 16.82
C LEU A 17 11.53 8.46 17.65
N GLY A 18 12.47 7.54 17.93
CA GLY A 18 13.69 7.84 18.69
C GLY A 18 14.55 8.92 18.03
N TRP A 19 14.53 9.00 16.70
CA TRP A 19 15.22 10.03 15.91
C TRP A 19 14.38 11.27 15.64
N ARG A 20 13.16 11.35 16.18
CA ARG A 20 12.21 12.47 15.93
C ARG A 20 11.94 12.69 14.44
N LEU A 21 11.89 11.62 13.67
CA LEU A 21 11.54 11.66 12.26
C LEU A 21 10.04 11.45 12.09
N GLU A 22 9.43 12.23 11.21
CA GLU A 22 8.04 12.02 10.80
C GLU A 22 7.95 10.82 9.87
N PHE A 23 6.97 9.96 10.14
CA PHE A 23 6.69 8.79 9.32
C PHE A 23 5.19 8.49 9.27
N MET A 24 4.83 7.73 8.25
CA MET A 24 3.51 7.16 8.05
C MET A 24 3.67 5.68 7.71
N VAL A 25 2.81 4.84 8.27
CA VAL A 25 2.75 3.41 7.95
C VAL A 25 1.46 3.13 7.20
N VAL A 26 1.55 2.65 5.96
CA VAL A 26 0.40 2.22 5.17
C VAL A 26 0.29 0.70 5.24
N LEU A 27 -0.87 0.20 5.64
CA LEU A 27 -1.14 -1.23 5.83
C LEU A 27 -2.32 -1.66 4.95
N ALA A 28 -2.13 -2.74 4.18
CA ALA A 28 -3.23 -3.39 3.48
C ALA A 28 -4.17 -4.11 4.46
N ASP A 29 -5.43 -4.28 4.10
CA ASP A 29 -6.43 -5.00 4.88
C ASP A 29 -6.35 -6.53 4.66
N ASN A 30 -5.16 -7.08 4.84
CA ASN A 30 -4.92 -8.51 4.84
C ASN A 30 -4.54 -9.01 6.24
N ALA A 31 -4.42 -10.33 6.41
CA ALA A 31 -4.11 -10.93 7.71
C ALA A 31 -2.81 -10.37 8.31
N GLN A 32 -1.78 -10.17 7.48
CA GLN A 32 -0.50 -9.62 7.92
C GLN A 32 -0.64 -8.14 8.33
N GLY A 33 -1.33 -7.31 7.56
CA GLY A 33 -1.56 -5.91 7.88
C GLY A 33 -2.37 -5.73 9.17
N ARG A 34 -3.39 -6.58 9.39
CA ARG A 34 -4.15 -6.62 10.64
C ARG A 34 -3.28 -7.04 11.83
N GLU A 35 -2.39 -8.02 11.65
CA GLU A 35 -1.42 -8.42 12.67
C GLU A 35 -0.46 -7.27 13.01
N VAL A 36 0.14 -6.63 11.99
CA VAL A 36 1.03 -5.47 12.17
C VAL A 36 0.32 -4.39 12.96
N TYR A 37 -0.90 -4.03 12.55
CA TYR A 37 -1.70 -3.01 13.25
C TYR A 37 -1.93 -3.38 14.73
N SER A 38 -2.28 -4.63 15.01
CA SER A 38 -2.50 -5.10 16.39
C SER A 38 -1.20 -5.06 17.22
N GLN A 39 -0.06 -5.41 16.63
CA GLN A 39 1.24 -5.33 17.31
C GLN A 39 1.65 -3.88 17.58
N PHE A 40 1.45 -2.98 16.62
CA PHE A 40 1.64 -1.55 16.80
C PHE A 40 0.82 -1.01 17.96
N LYS A 41 -0.47 -1.32 17.98
CA LYS A 41 -1.39 -0.93 19.06
C LYS A 41 -0.93 -1.47 20.42
N LYS A 42 -0.47 -2.72 20.49
CA LYS A 42 -0.02 -3.34 21.74
C LYS A 42 1.31 -2.78 22.24
N ASN A 43 2.29 -2.60 21.34
CA ASN A 43 3.68 -2.30 21.70
C ASN A 43 3.95 -0.80 21.86
N MET A 44 3.21 0.07 21.15
CA MET A 44 3.47 1.51 21.12
C MET A 44 2.46 2.33 21.95
N MET A 45 1.37 1.74 22.43
CA MET A 45 0.47 2.39 23.42
C MET A 45 1.03 2.38 24.86
N VAL A 46 2.20 1.77 25.08
CA VAL A 46 2.89 1.79 26.38
C VAL A 46 3.88 2.95 26.39
N GLY A 47 3.37 4.15 26.66
CA GLY A 47 4.18 5.34 26.91
C GLY A 47 4.02 6.44 25.87
N THR A 48 3.13 7.38 26.18
CA THR A 48 3.20 8.79 25.74
C THR A 48 3.25 9.06 24.24
N ASP A 49 2.12 8.89 23.56
CA ASP A 49 1.57 9.91 22.63
C ASP A 49 0.29 9.37 21.99
N ASP A 50 -0.84 10.05 22.22
CA ASP A 50 -2.13 9.74 21.57
C ASP A 50 -2.09 9.91 20.03
N ASN A 51 -0.97 10.40 19.48
CA ASN A 51 -0.74 10.76 18.07
C ASN A 51 -0.03 9.69 17.23
N LEU A 52 0.06 8.43 17.68
CA LEU A 52 0.68 7.35 16.89
C LEU A 52 -0.33 6.52 16.09
N ALA A 53 -1.55 6.37 16.60
CA ALA A 53 -2.65 5.79 15.82
C ALA A 53 -2.96 6.65 14.58
N SER A 54 -2.74 7.97 14.66
CA SER A 54 -2.84 8.89 13.53
C SER A 54 -1.68 8.76 12.53
N ARG A 55 -0.65 7.93 12.77
CA ARG A 55 0.43 7.70 11.80
C ARG A 55 0.25 6.41 11.00
N ILE A 56 -0.81 5.66 11.27
CA ILE A 56 -1.10 4.41 10.57
C ILE A 56 -2.34 4.59 9.69
N VAL A 57 -2.15 4.35 8.40
CA VAL A 57 -3.20 4.36 7.38
C VAL A 57 -3.54 2.92 7.03
N LYS A 58 -4.81 2.56 7.18
CA LYS A 58 -5.33 1.29 6.68
C LYS A 58 -6.00 1.48 5.34
N LEU A 59 -5.70 0.58 4.42
CA LEU A 59 -6.38 0.49 3.12
C LEU A 59 -7.55 -0.48 3.26
N ASP A 60 -8.64 -0.02 3.87
CA ASP A 60 -9.82 -0.85 4.11
C ASP A 60 -10.38 -1.40 2.78
N GLY A 61 -10.63 -2.71 2.72
CA GLY A 61 -11.13 -3.37 1.51
C GLY A 61 -10.06 -3.70 0.45
N TYR A 62 -8.78 -3.44 0.71
CA TYR A 62 -7.69 -3.77 -0.20
C TYR A 62 -6.77 -4.84 0.41
N ASN A 63 -6.77 -6.05 -0.16
CA ASN A 63 -5.90 -7.15 0.29
C ASN A 63 -4.42 -6.88 -0.05
N GLY A 64 -4.17 -6.15 -1.13
CA GLY A 64 -2.85 -5.65 -1.52
C GLY A 64 -2.95 -4.27 -2.16
N ILE A 65 -1.80 -3.60 -2.31
CA ILE A 65 -1.75 -2.28 -2.96
C ILE A 65 -2.19 -2.36 -4.43
N GLU A 66 -2.05 -3.52 -5.05
CA GLU A 66 -2.43 -3.79 -6.43
C GLU A 66 -3.95 -3.76 -6.64
N ASP A 67 -4.75 -3.91 -5.57
CA ASP A 67 -6.22 -3.87 -5.63
C ASP A 67 -6.75 -2.43 -5.80
N ILE A 68 -5.89 -1.42 -5.67
CA ILE A 68 -6.21 -0.03 -6.00
C ILE A 68 -6.41 0.15 -7.51
N LEU A 69 -5.73 -0.66 -8.32
CA LEU A 69 -5.90 -0.60 -9.77
C LEU A 69 -7.18 -1.32 -10.18
N SER A 70 -7.88 -0.80 -11.18
CA SER A 70 -8.89 -1.57 -11.89
C SER A 70 -8.26 -2.85 -12.45
N THR A 71 -9.04 -3.93 -12.58
CA THR A 71 -8.54 -5.17 -13.18
C THR A 71 -8.04 -4.94 -14.61
N ILE A 72 -8.62 -3.98 -15.33
CA ILE A 72 -8.21 -3.62 -16.70
C ILE A 72 -6.81 -3.02 -16.69
N ASP A 73 -6.55 -2.04 -15.84
CA ASP A 73 -5.24 -1.38 -15.75
C ASP A 73 -4.18 -2.29 -15.15
N PHE A 74 -4.54 -3.09 -14.16
CA PHE A 74 -3.65 -4.11 -13.61
C PHE A 74 -3.16 -5.07 -14.70
N LYS A 75 -4.07 -5.60 -15.53
CA LYS A 75 -3.70 -6.45 -16.67
C LYS A 75 -2.82 -5.73 -17.69
N ARG A 76 -3.16 -4.48 -18.00
CA ARG A 76 -2.52 -3.70 -19.06
C ARG A 76 -1.13 -3.22 -18.67
N TYR A 77 -0.95 -2.70 -17.47
CA TYR A 77 0.25 -1.97 -17.07
C TYR A 77 1.14 -2.74 -16.09
N VAL A 78 0.57 -3.62 -15.26
CA VAL A 78 1.34 -4.40 -14.28
C VAL A 78 1.65 -5.79 -14.83
N LEU A 79 0.63 -6.57 -15.21
CA LEU A 79 0.84 -7.92 -15.73
C LEU A 79 1.35 -7.95 -17.17
N ASN A 80 0.97 -6.97 -17.98
CA ASN A 80 1.20 -6.94 -19.43
C ASN A 80 0.68 -8.22 -20.12
N LYS A 81 -0.49 -8.73 -19.70
CA LYS A 81 -1.07 -9.98 -20.20
C LYS A 81 -2.58 -9.85 -20.44
N ARG A 82 -3.07 -10.51 -21.49
CA ARG A 82 -4.51 -10.67 -21.75
C ARG A 82 -5.00 -11.96 -21.13
N VAL A 83 -5.45 -11.87 -19.88
CA VAL A 83 -5.98 -12.99 -19.09
C VAL A 83 -7.33 -12.60 -18.47
N GLY A 84 -8.18 -13.59 -18.23
CA GLY A 84 -9.35 -13.41 -17.37
C GLY A 84 -8.90 -13.43 -15.91
N ILE A 85 -9.37 -12.47 -15.13
CA ILE A 85 -9.14 -12.38 -13.68
C ILE A 85 -10.52 -12.18 -13.07
N THR A 86 -10.91 -13.08 -12.17
CA THR A 86 -12.22 -13.07 -11.50
C THR A 86 -12.13 -12.75 -10.02
N GLU A 87 -10.93 -12.92 -9.47
CA GLU A 87 -10.50 -12.63 -8.11
C GLU A 87 -9.88 -11.22 -7.99
N LEU A 88 -9.45 -10.84 -6.79
CA LEU A 88 -8.72 -9.59 -6.59
C LEU A 88 -7.33 -9.63 -7.27
N ASN A 89 -6.79 -8.46 -7.63
CA ASN A 89 -5.49 -8.38 -8.31
C ASN A 89 -4.37 -8.97 -7.43
N SER A 90 -4.41 -8.69 -6.13
CA SER A 90 -3.47 -9.21 -5.14
C SER A 90 -3.57 -10.74 -4.95
N GLU A 91 -4.78 -11.28 -5.03
CA GLU A 91 -5.05 -12.73 -4.98
C GLU A 91 -4.59 -13.45 -6.25
N TYR A 92 -4.78 -12.82 -7.42
CA TYR A 92 -4.25 -13.32 -8.69
C TYR A 92 -2.72 -13.45 -8.63
N ILE A 93 -2.03 -12.44 -8.10
CA ILE A 93 -0.56 -12.46 -7.92
C ILE A 93 -0.13 -13.66 -7.08
N GLU A 94 -0.80 -13.87 -5.94
CA GLU A 94 -0.47 -14.94 -5.01
C GLU A 94 -0.73 -16.32 -5.61
N SER A 95 -1.92 -16.52 -6.17
CA SER A 95 -2.35 -17.80 -6.77
C SER A 95 -1.48 -18.22 -7.96
N ASN A 96 -0.91 -17.24 -8.68
CA ASN A 96 -0.04 -17.48 -9.82
C ASN A 96 1.47 -17.41 -9.49
N GLY A 97 1.83 -17.28 -8.20
CA GLY A 97 3.23 -17.23 -7.76
C GLY A 97 4.04 -16.08 -8.37
N LEU A 98 3.40 -14.94 -8.65
CA LEU A 98 4.04 -13.81 -9.31
C LEU A 98 4.89 -13.00 -8.31
N SER A 99 6.08 -12.59 -8.76
CA SER A 99 6.98 -11.77 -7.95
C SER A 99 6.51 -10.31 -7.91
N ARG A 100 5.95 -9.88 -6.78
CA ARG A 100 5.55 -8.47 -6.54
C ARG A 100 6.69 -7.47 -6.80
N PRO A 101 7.93 -7.68 -6.32
CA PRO A 101 9.04 -6.77 -6.64
C PRO A 101 9.30 -6.63 -8.14
N MET A 102 9.22 -7.74 -8.89
CA MET A 102 9.41 -7.72 -10.33
C MET A 102 8.27 -6.98 -11.05
N LEU A 103 7.03 -7.23 -10.65
CA LEU A 103 5.85 -6.54 -11.17
C LEU A 103 5.92 -5.03 -10.91
N ALA A 104 6.27 -4.62 -9.69
CA ALA A 104 6.43 -3.21 -9.33
C ALA A 104 7.54 -2.53 -10.14
N SER A 105 8.70 -3.18 -10.27
CA SER A 105 9.82 -2.65 -11.07
C SER A 105 9.44 -2.47 -12.55
N ASN A 106 8.76 -3.46 -13.12
CA ASN A 106 8.27 -3.38 -14.49
C ASN A 106 7.23 -2.26 -14.66
N PHE A 107 6.27 -2.15 -13.74
CA PHE A 107 5.23 -1.12 -13.78
C PHE A 107 5.81 0.29 -13.73
N ILE A 108 6.78 0.55 -12.84
CA ILE A 108 7.48 1.83 -12.77
C ILE A 108 8.17 2.13 -14.11
N ARG A 109 8.88 1.15 -14.68
CA ARG A 109 9.54 1.31 -15.98
C ARG A 109 8.54 1.65 -17.08
N GLU A 110 7.39 0.97 -17.14
CA GLU A 110 6.34 1.22 -18.13
C GLU A 110 5.78 2.64 -18.01
N ILE A 111 5.45 3.09 -16.79
CA ILE A 111 4.94 4.45 -16.55
C ILE A 111 5.96 5.50 -17.01
N THR A 112 7.22 5.35 -16.58
CA THR A 112 8.28 6.33 -16.90
C THR A 112 8.60 6.35 -18.40
N THR A 113 8.67 5.19 -19.04
CA THR A 113 9.07 5.08 -20.46
C THR A 113 7.97 5.55 -21.39
N ARG A 114 6.71 5.25 -21.08
CA ARG A 114 5.57 5.62 -21.92
C ARG A 114 4.99 7.00 -21.61
N SER A 115 5.54 7.69 -20.60
CA SER A 115 5.03 8.98 -20.13
C SER A 115 3.52 8.92 -19.88
N LEU A 116 3.07 7.88 -19.17
CA LEU A 116 1.65 7.69 -18.88
C LEU A 116 1.14 8.84 -18.02
N THR A 117 -0.04 9.34 -18.36
CA THR A 117 -0.78 10.38 -17.64
C THR A 117 -2.08 9.79 -17.09
N GLU A 118 -2.78 10.53 -16.24
CA GLU A 118 -4.08 10.13 -15.68
C GLU A 118 -5.07 9.68 -16.78
N SER A 119 -5.06 10.36 -17.93
CA SER A 119 -5.92 10.02 -19.10
C SER A 119 -5.71 8.62 -19.68
N ASN A 120 -4.66 7.91 -19.28
CA ASN A 120 -4.38 6.55 -19.74
C ASN A 120 -5.00 5.47 -18.85
N PHE A 121 -5.43 5.82 -17.65
CA PHE A 121 -6.00 4.90 -16.68
C PHE A 121 -7.53 4.92 -16.76
N ASP A 122 -8.13 3.81 -16.34
CA ASP A 122 -9.57 3.69 -16.18
C ASP A 122 -10.08 4.53 -15.01
N ASP A 123 -11.33 4.97 -15.08
CA ASP A 123 -11.96 5.85 -14.09
C ASP A 123 -11.91 5.23 -12.68
N GLU A 124 -12.08 3.91 -12.55
CA GLU A 124 -11.99 3.21 -11.27
C GLU A 124 -10.60 3.36 -10.63
N THR A 125 -9.53 3.24 -11.44
CA THR A 125 -8.16 3.44 -10.95
C THR A 125 -7.96 4.89 -10.51
N ILE A 126 -8.40 5.86 -11.30
CA ILE A 126 -8.23 7.28 -11.01
C ILE A 126 -8.95 7.63 -9.70
N GLU A 127 -10.17 7.16 -9.51
CA GLU A 127 -10.97 7.38 -8.30
C GLU A 127 -10.26 6.81 -7.07
N LYS A 128 -9.90 5.53 -7.08
CA LYS A 128 -9.27 4.84 -5.94
C LYS A 128 -7.90 5.42 -5.59
N VAL A 129 -7.10 5.76 -6.60
CA VAL A 129 -5.81 6.43 -6.38
C VAL A 129 -6.03 7.82 -5.80
N GLY A 130 -7.01 8.58 -6.31
CA GLY A 130 -7.39 9.88 -5.78
C GLY A 130 -7.82 9.81 -4.31
N ASP A 131 -8.61 8.82 -3.94
CA ASP A 131 -9.03 8.58 -2.56
C ASP A 131 -7.86 8.21 -1.65
N LEU A 132 -6.93 7.37 -2.12
CA LEU A 132 -5.68 7.09 -1.40
C LEU A 132 -4.87 8.36 -1.15
N PHE A 133 -4.67 9.19 -2.18
CA PHE A 133 -3.94 10.45 -2.02
C PHE A 133 -4.65 11.42 -1.07
N ARG A 134 -5.99 11.48 -1.11
CA ARG A 134 -6.77 12.30 -0.17
C ARG A 134 -6.60 11.80 1.25
N LEU A 135 -6.64 10.49 1.47
CA LEU A 135 -6.39 9.85 2.75
C LEU A 135 -5.00 10.24 3.29
N ILE A 136 -3.95 10.01 2.49
CA ILE A 136 -2.56 10.35 2.86
C ILE A 136 -2.42 11.85 3.15
N LYS A 137 -2.99 12.72 2.32
CA LYS A 137 -2.91 14.18 2.49
C LYS A 137 -3.58 14.63 3.79
N ASN A 138 -4.73 14.06 4.14
CA ASN A 138 -5.41 14.37 5.40
C ASN A 138 -4.52 14.03 6.60
N TYR A 139 -3.78 12.92 6.53
CA TYR A 139 -2.82 12.54 7.56
C TYR A 139 -1.58 13.45 7.62
N LEU A 140 -1.04 13.89 6.47
CA LEU A 140 0.09 14.82 6.42
C LEU A 140 -0.28 16.26 6.84
N SER A 141 -1.57 16.59 6.84
CA SER A 141 -2.07 17.91 7.22
C SER A 141 -2.54 17.99 8.68
N MET A 142 -2.42 16.88 9.44
CA MET A 142 -2.69 16.89 10.87
C MET A 142 -1.53 17.59 11.62
N PRO A 143 -1.83 18.51 12.56
CA PRO A 143 -0.83 19.27 13.30
C PRO A 143 -0.01 18.42 14.28
#